data_AF-A0A8B6XGI2-F1
#
_entry.id   AF-A0A8B6XGI2-F1
#
_cell.length_a   1.000
_cell.length_b   1.000
_cell.length_c   1.000
_cell.angle_alpha   90.00
_cell.angle_beta   90.00
_cell.angle_gamma   90.00
#
_symmetry.space_group_name_H-M   'P 1'
#
loop_
_entity.id
_entity.type
_entity.pdbx_description
1 polymer ?
#
loop_
_entity_poly.entity_id
_entity_poly.type
_entity_poly.pdbx_seq_one_letter_code
_entity_poly.pdbx_strand_id
1 'polypeptide(L)'
;MIFFTKITRYIFVGLILFLEYKSVFGVTDVLVVNKESDNSKEDTNENDEIALNEPFIPTNEWQVIKPGQSIPAGLHVRMNFQTGIKEAKIIEKEEKVVNKRGESSSEHSSPKIILGDNIKELPTSDEKIYFTKSELKGKLKNLRDKVGTKDIINDIVWSEEAKDALNTVEKDSKIKFRSIEEIRADLEQSFNWNVKSDLQIMQESIKLLQNLSLSVDEKVAALDNLEYYAHQIDNGRDLEKVGGLEIVVQLLNQSTEQLLQKAASVIGAAAQSNNEVQNAVINHGGLVFLLRLINDNQPLTRKKALYALSAVVRGNSHVLEKLIELGGLKLILNIAKDHNAGTLRVKAVSLLYDLIVEQQEVIQDSKIHRSPFFESLIKNGWCHILIPLLKIEDFDTKEKVMQSIEISVKECKKEWIDDQTLSILDEISLSLKKDYELEEDADLKNYIADLRTILNEKIIKLLKEVEV
;
A
#
# COMPACT_ATOMS: atom_id res chain seq x y z
N MET A 1 25.46 -29.85 2.19
CA MET A 1 25.78 -28.45 2.56
C MET A 1 25.47 -27.42 1.45
N ILE A 2 25.35 -27.83 0.17
CA ILE A 2 25.04 -26.93 -0.98
C ILE A 2 23.52 -26.71 -1.18
N PHE A 3 22.67 -27.55 -0.58
CA PHE A 3 21.20 -27.41 -0.67
C PHE A 3 20.62 -26.33 0.27
N PHE A 4 21.26 -26.10 1.41
CA PHE A 4 20.82 -25.10 2.40
C PHE A 4 21.11 -23.66 1.95
N THR A 5 22.14 -23.43 1.13
CA THR A 5 22.52 -22.11 0.60
C THR A 5 21.66 -21.65 -0.58
N LYS A 6 20.96 -22.56 -1.28
CA LYS A 6 20.00 -22.19 -2.33
C LYS A 6 18.66 -21.77 -1.75
N ILE A 7 18.15 -22.51 -0.75
CA ILE A 7 16.86 -22.22 -0.12
C ILE A 7 16.89 -20.87 0.64
N THR A 8 17.99 -20.55 1.31
CA THR A 8 18.14 -19.25 1.98
C THR A 8 18.20 -18.09 0.99
N ARG A 9 18.72 -18.27 -0.23
CA ARG A 9 18.77 -17.22 -1.27
C ARG A 9 17.39 -16.95 -1.90
N TYR A 10 16.58 -17.99 -2.12
CA TYR A 10 15.20 -17.82 -2.61
C TYR A 10 14.27 -17.21 -1.55
N ILE A 11 14.46 -17.55 -0.28
CA ILE A 11 13.72 -16.91 0.84
C ILE A 11 14.14 -15.44 0.99
N PHE A 12 15.41 -15.10 0.77
CA PHE A 12 15.91 -13.72 0.85
C PHE A 12 15.39 -12.85 -0.31
N VAL A 13 15.35 -13.37 -1.54
CA VAL A 13 14.77 -12.67 -2.69
C VAL A 13 13.25 -12.53 -2.53
N GLY A 14 12.56 -13.55 -2.00
CA GLY A 14 11.14 -13.47 -1.66
C GLY A 14 10.84 -12.44 -0.57
N LEU A 15 11.70 -12.32 0.45
CA LEU A 15 11.57 -11.30 1.51
C LEU A 15 11.87 -9.88 1.02
N ILE A 16 12.82 -9.71 0.10
CA ILE A 16 13.14 -8.39 -0.49
C ILE A 16 11.98 -7.92 -1.38
N LEU A 17 11.42 -8.80 -2.22
CA LEU A 17 10.23 -8.50 -3.02
C LEU A 17 8.99 -8.24 -2.14
N PHE A 18 8.86 -8.93 -1.00
CA PHE A 18 7.76 -8.71 -0.05
C PHE A 18 7.92 -7.39 0.75
N LEU A 19 9.16 -6.95 1.01
CA LEU A 19 9.46 -5.68 1.70
C LEU A 19 9.38 -4.48 0.75
N GLU A 20 9.75 -4.62 -0.51
CA GLU A 20 9.52 -3.59 -1.55
C GLU A 20 8.02 -3.46 -1.88
N TYR A 21 7.27 -4.57 -1.88
CA TYR A 21 5.81 -4.54 -2.02
C TYR A 21 5.11 -3.81 -0.86
N LYS A 22 5.59 -3.98 0.39
CA LYS A 22 5.07 -3.28 1.57
C LYS A 22 5.46 -1.80 1.65
N SER A 23 6.56 -1.36 1.03
CA SER A 23 6.97 0.06 1.07
C SER A 23 6.24 0.92 0.03
N VAL A 24 5.78 0.32 -1.07
CA VAL A 24 5.06 1.02 -2.16
C VAL A 24 3.54 0.99 -1.97
N PHE A 25 2.99 -0.02 -1.31
CA PHE A 25 1.54 -0.12 -1.04
C PHE A 25 1.29 -0.48 0.42
N GLY A 26 0.92 0.51 1.22
CA GLY A 26 0.50 0.32 2.60
C GLY A 26 -0.76 -0.56 2.67
N VAL A 27 -0.58 -1.86 2.92
CA VAL A 27 -1.66 -2.81 3.16
C VAL A 27 -1.54 -3.31 4.61
N THR A 28 -2.62 -3.10 5.37
CA THR A 28 -2.84 -3.65 6.70
C THR A 28 -3.24 -5.12 6.58
N ASP A 29 -2.62 -5.99 7.40
CA ASP A 29 -2.86 -7.44 7.41
C ASP A 29 -4.32 -7.76 7.81
N VAL A 30 -5.06 -8.42 6.90
CA VAL A 30 -6.37 -9.03 7.16
C VAL A 30 -6.16 -10.37 7.85
N LEU A 31 -6.58 -10.48 9.11
CA LEU A 31 -6.62 -11.76 9.84
C LEU A 31 -7.85 -12.57 9.43
N VAL A 32 -7.61 -13.70 8.78
CA VAL A 32 -8.60 -14.75 8.51
C VAL A 32 -8.96 -15.45 9.83
N VAL A 33 -10.21 -15.33 10.26
CA VAL A 33 -10.76 -16.08 11.40
C VAL A 33 -11.29 -17.41 10.89
N ASN A 34 -10.52 -18.48 11.08
CA ASN A 34 -11.04 -19.84 10.97
C ASN A 34 -11.76 -20.22 12.27
N LYS A 35 -12.98 -20.73 12.09
CA LYS A 35 -13.92 -21.08 13.16
C LYS A 35 -13.94 -22.60 13.25
N GLU A 36 -13.42 -23.18 14.34
CA GLU A 36 -13.73 -24.57 14.69
C GLU A 36 -13.74 -24.80 16.22
N SER A 37 -14.90 -25.26 16.65
CA SER A 37 -15.28 -26.11 17.80
C SER A 37 -14.74 -25.86 19.22
N ASP A 38 -15.70 -25.57 20.10
CA ASP A 38 -15.68 -25.80 21.56
C ASP A 38 -15.24 -27.22 21.95
N ASN A 39 -14.24 -27.33 22.83
CA ASN A 39 -14.28 -28.14 24.05
C ASN A 39 -12.91 -28.16 24.76
N SER A 40 -12.79 -27.48 25.91
CA SER A 40 -12.16 -28.03 27.12
C SER A 40 -12.12 -27.01 28.26
N LYS A 41 -12.96 -27.27 29.26
CA LYS A 41 -12.79 -27.17 30.72
C LYS A 41 -11.72 -26.22 31.29
N GLU A 42 -12.20 -25.44 32.27
CA GLU A 42 -11.46 -24.74 33.32
C GLU A 42 -10.28 -25.54 33.87
N ASP A 43 -9.13 -24.90 33.93
CA ASP A 43 -8.12 -25.10 34.98
C ASP A 43 -7.45 -23.74 35.25
N THR A 44 -7.98 -23.02 36.23
CA THR A 44 -7.38 -21.83 36.82
C THR A 44 -6.20 -22.25 37.71
N ASN A 45 -4.97 -22.00 37.27
CA ASN A 45 -3.81 -21.99 38.16
C ASN A 45 -3.73 -20.65 38.89
N GLU A 46 -3.95 -20.66 40.20
CA GLU A 46 -3.92 -19.50 41.12
C GLU A 46 -2.56 -18.73 41.16
N ASN A 47 -1.54 -19.20 40.43
CA ASN A 47 -0.23 -18.53 40.37
C ASN A 47 -0.11 -17.47 39.26
N ASP A 48 -0.98 -17.46 38.24
CA ASP A 48 -0.89 -16.48 37.15
C ASP A 48 -1.63 -15.15 37.45
N GLU A 49 -2.57 -15.13 38.41
CA GLU A 49 -3.24 -13.88 38.83
C GLU A 49 -2.37 -12.99 39.73
N ILE A 50 -1.36 -13.55 40.41
CA ILE A 50 -0.47 -12.78 41.27
C ILE A 50 0.49 -11.92 40.43
N ALA A 51 0.91 -12.39 39.25
CA ALA A 51 1.84 -11.67 38.38
C ALA A 51 1.20 -10.51 37.57
N LEU A 52 -0.13 -10.45 37.47
CA LEU A 52 -0.86 -9.41 36.74
C LEU A 52 -1.09 -8.12 37.55
N ASN A 53 -0.78 -8.12 38.85
CA ASN A 53 -1.01 -7.00 39.75
C ASN A 53 0.25 -6.22 40.16
N GLU A 54 1.44 -6.64 39.72
CA GLU A 54 2.69 -5.95 40.03
C GLU A 54 3.00 -4.81 39.05
N PRO A 55 3.14 -3.56 39.54
CA PRO A 55 3.50 -2.42 38.69
C PRO A 55 4.92 -2.61 38.13
N PHE A 56 5.12 -2.21 36.87
CA PHE A 56 6.45 -2.25 36.25
C PHE A 56 7.40 -1.28 36.97
N ILE A 57 8.48 -1.81 37.57
CA ILE A 57 9.52 -1.03 38.27
C ILE A 57 10.58 -0.60 37.25
N PRO A 58 10.64 0.67 36.85
CA PRO A 58 11.52 1.09 35.75
C PRO A 58 12.98 1.18 36.18
N THR A 59 13.90 0.77 35.30
CA THR A 59 15.36 0.95 35.47
C THR A 59 15.99 1.66 34.28
N ASN A 60 17.29 1.97 34.38
CA ASN A 60 18.06 2.56 33.28
C ASN A 60 18.41 1.54 32.16
N GLU A 61 18.25 0.25 32.42
CA GLU A 61 18.40 -0.82 31.43
C GLU A 61 17.04 -1.29 30.91
N TRP A 62 17.03 -1.87 29.70
CA TRP A 62 15.82 -2.37 29.04
C TRP A 62 15.28 -3.61 29.75
N GLN A 63 14.03 -3.54 30.22
CA GLN A 63 13.33 -4.69 30.81
C GLN A 63 12.09 -5.05 30.02
N VAL A 64 11.79 -6.35 29.94
CA VAL A 64 10.61 -6.89 29.26
C VAL A 64 9.33 -6.53 29.99
N ILE A 65 8.33 -6.05 29.24
CA ILE A 65 6.99 -5.73 29.72
C ILE A 65 6.10 -6.96 29.55
N LYS A 66 5.51 -7.45 30.64
CA LYS A 66 4.60 -8.61 30.59
C LYS A 66 3.24 -8.22 29.96
N PRO A 67 2.55 -9.15 29.27
CA PRO A 67 1.22 -8.88 28.69
C PRO A 67 0.21 -8.42 29.75
N GLY A 68 -0.40 -7.25 29.55
CA GLY A 68 -1.37 -6.67 30.48
C GLY A 68 -0.78 -5.87 31.65
N GLN A 69 0.56 -5.82 31.80
CA GLN A 69 1.22 -5.06 32.85
C GLN A 69 1.16 -3.54 32.56
N SER A 70 0.72 -2.76 33.55
CA SER A 70 0.68 -1.29 33.46
C SER A 70 2.07 -0.67 33.64
N ILE A 71 2.46 0.20 32.71
CA ILE A 71 3.73 0.94 32.75
C ILE A 71 3.53 2.42 33.11
N PRO A 72 4.43 3.03 33.91
CA PRO A 72 4.41 4.47 34.18
C PRO A 72 4.63 5.33 32.91
N ALA A 73 3.99 6.50 32.86
CA ALA A 73 4.18 7.46 31.77
C ALA A 73 5.60 8.06 31.80
N GLY A 74 6.19 8.28 30.61
CA GLY A 74 7.52 8.90 30.46
C GLY A 74 8.70 7.92 30.37
N LEU A 75 8.45 6.62 30.18
CA LEU A 75 9.49 5.64 29.89
C LEU A 75 9.76 5.51 28.39
N HIS A 76 10.99 5.19 28.02
CA HIS A 76 11.33 4.80 26.65
C HIS A 76 10.84 3.36 26.45
N VAL A 77 9.88 3.16 25.55
CA VAL A 77 9.33 1.84 25.22
C VAL A 77 9.74 1.45 23.80
N ARG A 78 10.19 0.22 23.60
CA ARG A 78 10.47 -0.33 22.27
C ARG A 78 9.91 -1.73 22.10
N MET A 79 9.75 -2.17 20.86
CA MET A 79 9.49 -3.57 20.52
C MET A 79 10.74 -4.14 19.86
N ASN A 80 11.25 -5.24 20.39
CA ASN A 80 12.36 -5.95 19.77
C ASN A 80 11.86 -6.63 18.49
N PHE A 81 12.33 -6.20 17.33
CA PHE A 81 11.82 -6.67 16.03
C PHE A 81 12.22 -8.11 15.68
N GLN A 82 13.21 -8.69 16.35
CA GLN A 82 13.57 -10.11 16.17
C GLN A 82 12.74 -11.04 17.05
N THR A 83 12.29 -10.59 18.22
CA THR A 83 11.58 -11.43 19.19
C THR A 83 10.10 -11.08 19.38
N GLY A 84 9.67 -9.90 18.90
CA GLY A 84 8.30 -9.38 19.07
C GLY A 84 7.98 -8.88 20.48
N ILE A 85 8.96 -8.91 21.41
CA ILE A 85 8.75 -8.59 22.83
C ILE A 85 8.87 -7.08 23.08
N LYS A 86 7.96 -6.53 23.90
CA LYS A 86 7.98 -5.12 24.31
C LYS A 86 8.90 -4.92 25.52
N GLU A 87 9.74 -3.90 25.50
CA GLU A 87 10.68 -3.56 26.57
C GLU A 87 10.56 -2.08 26.95
N ALA A 88 10.84 -1.71 28.21
CA ALA A 88 10.87 -0.32 28.68
C ALA A 88 12.10 0.01 29.56
N LYS A 89 12.55 1.27 29.53
CA LYS A 89 13.57 1.84 30.43
C LYS A 89 13.37 3.34 30.70
N ILE A 90 14.08 3.90 31.68
CA ILE A 90 14.05 5.33 32.02
C ILE A 90 14.76 6.17 30.93
N ILE A 91 14.22 7.36 30.65
CA ILE A 91 14.82 8.37 29.76
C ILE A 91 15.76 9.26 30.58
N GLU A 92 17.06 9.22 30.31
CA GLU A 92 18.03 10.17 30.89
C GLU A 92 17.87 11.55 30.23
N LYS A 93 17.87 12.61 31.04
CA LYS A 93 17.77 13.99 30.53
C LYS A 93 19.14 14.46 30.00
N GLU A 94 19.21 14.52 28.67
CA GLU A 94 20.19 15.19 27.79
C GLU A 94 21.63 14.63 27.69
N GLU A 95 21.94 14.04 26.53
CA GLU A 95 23.19 14.34 25.82
C GLU A 95 22.90 14.64 24.34
N LYS A 96 23.36 15.81 23.89
CA LYS A 96 23.38 16.24 22.49
C LYS A 96 24.38 15.39 21.71
N VAL A 97 23.91 14.54 20.80
CA VAL A 97 24.76 13.97 19.75
C VAL A 97 24.55 14.74 18.46
N VAL A 98 25.55 15.55 18.10
CA VAL A 98 25.67 16.19 16.80
C VAL A 98 26.05 15.13 15.77
N ASN A 99 25.12 14.75 14.90
CA ASN A 99 25.46 14.00 13.69
C ASN A 99 25.68 14.97 12.53
N LYS A 100 26.92 15.00 12.02
CA LYS A 100 27.30 15.64 10.76
C LYS A 100 26.88 14.74 9.59
N ARG A 101 25.80 15.11 8.91
CA ARG A 101 25.59 15.10 7.45
C ARG A 101 24.14 15.51 7.21
N GLY A 102 23.97 16.63 6.52
CA GLY A 102 22.69 17.31 6.38
C GLY A 102 21.73 16.57 5.48
N GLU A 103 20.47 16.50 5.92
CA GLU A 103 19.30 16.91 5.16
C GLU A 103 18.10 16.98 6.10
N SER A 104 17.26 17.99 5.86
CA SER A 104 16.20 18.49 6.72
C SER A 104 15.03 17.51 6.90
N SER A 105 14.62 17.26 8.14
CA SER A 105 13.27 16.80 8.44
C SER A 105 12.65 17.68 9.53
N SER A 106 11.39 18.02 9.28
CA SER A 106 10.57 19.04 9.93
C SER A 106 10.40 18.87 11.44
N GLU A 107 10.55 19.97 12.17
CA GLU A 107 10.15 20.13 13.56
C GLU A 107 8.64 19.92 13.74
N HIS A 108 8.22 18.76 14.23
CA HIS A 108 6.92 18.67 14.91
C HIS A 108 7.12 19.15 16.35
N SER A 109 6.97 20.46 16.56
CA SER A 109 6.86 21.02 17.90
C SER A 109 5.53 20.62 18.52
N SER A 110 5.58 19.91 19.65
CA SER A 110 4.44 19.83 20.57
C SER A 110 4.07 21.25 20.99
N PRO A 111 2.78 21.62 21.07
CA PRO A 111 2.40 22.98 21.41
C PRO A 111 2.93 23.35 22.79
N LYS A 112 3.71 24.44 22.86
CA LYS A 112 4.13 25.07 24.11
C LYS A 112 2.89 25.64 24.79
N ILE A 113 2.54 25.10 25.94
CA ILE A 113 1.59 25.73 26.86
C ILE A 113 2.30 26.93 27.48
N ILE A 114 1.90 28.14 27.12
CA ILE A 114 2.30 29.37 27.80
C ILE A 114 1.44 29.47 29.07
N LEU A 115 2.03 29.21 30.24
CA LEU A 115 1.41 29.52 31.52
C LEU A 115 1.57 31.02 31.80
N GLY A 116 0.48 31.70 32.16
CA GLY A 116 0.49 33.11 32.54
C GLY A 116 1.22 33.37 33.87
N ASP A 117 1.71 34.60 34.03
CA ASP A 117 2.74 35.07 34.98
C ASP A 117 2.45 34.94 36.50
N ASN A 118 1.47 34.16 36.96
CA ASN A 118 1.06 34.15 38.38
C ASN A 118 1.09 32.79 39.10
N ILE A 119 1.93 31.85 38.69
CA ILE A 119 2.18 30.63 39.49
C ILE A 119 3.68 30.52 39.77
N LYS A 120 4.09 30.99 40.95
CA LYS A 120 5.42 30.70 41.52
C LYS A 120 5.39 29.31 42.14
N GLU A 121 6.17 28.42 41.53
CA GLU A 121 6.77 27.18 42.07
C GLU A 121 5.82 26.12 42.68
N LEU A 122 5.71 24.96 42.03
CA LEU A 122 5.22 23.73 42.67
C LEU A 122 6.36 23.02 43.42
N PRO A 123 6.07 22.35 44.54
CA PRO A 123 7.07 21.76 45.42
C PRO A 123 7.76 20.56 44.77
N THR A 124 9.07 20.52 44.90
CA THR A 124 9.90 19.33 44.69
C THR A 124 9.66 18.35 45.83
N SER A 125 9.16 17.15 45.55
CA SER A 125 9.32 16.01 46.47
C SER A 125 9.41 14.67 45.72
N ASP A 126 10.53 13.99 45.95
CA ASP A 126 10.95 12.71 45.38
C ASP A 126 10.24 11.47 45.96
N GLU A 127 8.97 11.55 46.33
CA GLU A 127 8.21 10.38 46.81
C GLU A 127 7.01 10.11 45.89
N LYS A 128 7.25 9.30 44.85
CA LYS A 128 6.15 8.72 44.05
C LYS A 128 5.45 7.66 44.89
N ILE A 129 4.25 7.97 45.38
CA ILE A 129 3.40 7.03 46.13
C ILE A 129 2.73 6.06 45.13
N TYR A 130 2.95 4.77 45.30
CA TYR A 130 2.37 3.70 44.47
C TYR A 130 1.06 3.19 45.10
N PHE A 131 0.02 2.96 44.29
CA PHE A 131 -1.23 2.33 44.72
C PHE A 131 -1.53 1.10 43.88
N THR A 132 -1.97 0.02 44.52
CA THR A 132 -2.50 -1.16 43.81
C THR A 132 -3.88 -0.85 43.21
N LYS A 133 -4.30 -1.59 42.18
CA LYS A 133 -5.61 -1.40 41.52
C LYS A 133 -6.80 -1.52 42.50
N SER A 134 -6.67 -2.36 43.52
CA SER A 134 -7.67 -2.54 44.58
C SER A 134 -7.68 -1.36 45.56
N GLU A 135 -6.51 -0.83 45.93
CA GLU A 135 -6.41 0.39 46.74
C GLU A 135 -6.87 1.63 45.99
N LEU A 136 -6.58 1.73 44.70
CA LEU A 136 -7.03 2.84 43.85
C LEU A 136 -8.55 2.78 43.70
N LYS A 137 -9.15 1.60 43.50
CA LYS A 137 -10.60 1.42 43.50
C LYS A 137 -11.22 1.70 44.86
N GLY A 138 -10.61 1.28 45.95
CA GLY A 138 -11.05 1.59 47.32
C GLY A 138 -11.00 3.09 47.62
N LYS A 139 -9.94 3.78 47.19
CA LYS A 139 -9.78 5.23 47.32
C LYS A 139 -10.72 6.01 46.41
N LEU A 140 -10.95 5.55 45.17
CA LEU A 140 -11.94 6.14 44.24
C LEU A 140 -13.38 5.92 44.70
N LYS A 141 -13.68 4.77 45.31
CA LYS A 141 -14.98 4.49 45.92
C LYS A 141 -15.20 5.34 47.17
N ASN A 142 -14.20 5.46 48.04
CA ASN A 142 -14.24 6.39 49.17
C ASN A 142 -14.32 7.86 48.72
N LEU A 143 -13.73 8.24 47.59
CA LEU A 143 -13.88 9.58 47.02
C LEU A 143 -15.29 9.79 46.46
N ARG A 144 -15.83 8.82 45.73
CA ARG A 144 -17.21 8.86 45.21
C ARG A 144 -18.26 8.92 46.32
N ASP A 145 -18.05 8.20 47.41
CA ASP A 145 -18.96 8.17 48.56
C ASP A 145 -18.78 9.43 49.46
N LYS A 146 -17.62 10.09 49.43
CA LYS A 146 -17.37 11.37 50.11
C LYS A 146 -17.73 12.62 49.27
N VAL A 147 -17.86 12.50 47.95
CA VAL A 147 -18.27 13.60 47.04
C VAL A 147 -19.78 13.90 47.16
N GLY A 148 -20.53 13.13 47.96
CA GLY A 148 -21.97 13.29 48.17
C GLY A 148 -22.41 14.14 49.37
N THR A 149 -21.55 14.55 50.29
CA THR A 149 -21.99 15.24 51.52
C THR A 149 -21.02 16.34 51.95
N LYS A 150 -21.59 17.43 52.46
CA LYS A 150 -21.01 18.71 52.92
C LYS A 150 -19.83 18.62 53.91
N ASP A 151 -19.34 17.43 54.23
CA ASP A 151 -18.51 17.18 55.40
C ASP A 151 -17.00 17.26 55.13
N ILE A 152 -16.53 17.26 53.87
CA ILE A 152 -15.09 17.42 53.58
C ILE A 152 -14.60 18.86 53.82
N ILE A 153 -15.45 19.86 53.64
CA ILE A 153 -15.03 21.27 53.67
C ILE A 153 -14.73 21.77 55.10
N ASN A 154 -15.35 21.17 56.12
CA ASN A 154 -15.13 21.60 57.51
C ASN A 154 -13.81 21.09 58.11
N ASP A 155 -13.25 19.99 57.60
CA ASP A 155 -12.10 19.34 58.24
C ASP A 155 -10.73 19.74 57.67
N ILE A 156 -10.68 20.54 56.59
CA ILE A 156 -9.41 20.89 55.91
C ILE A 156 -9.04 22.39 56.06
N VAL A 157 -9.96 23.25 56.49
CA VAL A 157 -9.73 24.71 56.47
C VAL A 157 -9.45 25.29 57.86
N TRP A 158 -8.20 25.69 58.10
CA TRP A 158 -7.73 26.31 59.35
C TRP A 158 -7.75 27.87 59.33
N SER A 159 -8.65 28.52 58.58
CA SER A 159 -8.98 29.93 58.81
C SER A 159 -10.32 30.35 58.16
N GLU A 160 -10.99 31.35 58.74
CA GLU A 160 -12.21 31.94 58.17
C GLU A 160 -11.94 32.65 56.82
N GLU A 161 -10.74 33.19 56.59
CA GLU A 161 -10.39 33.81 55.30
C GLU A 161 -10.28 32.81 54.15
N ALA A 162 -9.87 31.56 54.42
CA ALA A 162 -9.77 30.52 53.41
C ALA A 162 -11.14 29.96 52.99
N LYS A 163 -12.19 30.12 53.82
CA LYS A 163 -13.57 29.74 53.47
C LYS A 163 -14.20 30.74 52.49
N ASP A 164 -13.88 32.03 52.61
CA ASP A 164 -14.45 33.08 51.76
C ASP A 164 -13.83 33.11 50.36
N ALA A 165 -12.54 32.77 50.25
CA ALA A 165 -11.85 32.60 48.97
C ALA A 165 -12.34 31.37 48.17
N LEU A 166 -12.80 30.31 48.84
CA LEU A 166 -13.31 29.10 48.17
C LEU A 166 -14.74 29.30 47.62
N ASN A 167 -15.58 30.05 48.33
CA ASN A 167 -16.94 30.40 47.87
C ASN A 167 -16.94 31.31 46.63
N THR A 168 -15.89 32.10 46.43
CA THR A 168 -15.69 32.88 45.20
C THR A 168 -15.22 32.00 44.03
N VAL A 169 -14.38 31.00 44.28
CA VAL A 169 -13.85 30.07 43.24
C VAL A 169 -14.88 29.01 42.82
N GLU A 170 -15.78 28.55 43.70
CA GLU A 170 -16.86 27.62 43.35
C GLU A 170 -17.91 28.25 42.41
N LYS A 171 -18.05 29.58 42.37
CA LYS A 171 -18.94 30.25 41.42
C LYS A 171 -18.42 30.26 39.99
N ASP A 172 -17.10 30.23 39.81
CA ASP A 172 -16.46 30.40 38.49
C ASP A 172 -15.86 29.11 37.88
N SER A 173 -15.85 28.00 38.61
CA SER A 173 -15.23 26.74 38.14
C SER A 173 -16.23 25.65 37.69
N LYS A 174 -17.40 26.05 37.18
CA LYS A 174 -18.13 25.22 36.21
C LYS A 174 -17.56 25.46 34.81
N ILE A 175 -16.32 25.04 34.57
CA ILE A 175 -15.87 24.83 33.20
C ILE A 175 -16.61 23.59 32.70
N LYS A 176 -17.83 23.80 32.20
CA LYS A 176 -18.53 22.79 31.41
C LYS A 176 -17.68 22.57 30.17
N PHE A 177 -17.10 21.38 30.03
CA PHE A 177 -16.60 20.94 28.73
C PHE A 177 -17.76 21.03 27.75
N ARG A 178 -17.56 21.76 26.64
CA ARG A 178 -18.55 21.83 25.57
C ARG A 178 -18.81 20.41 25.05
N SER A 179 -20.08 20.11 24.81
CA SER A 179 -20.45 18.84 24.17
C SER A 179 -19.83 18.74 22.77
N ILE A 180 -19.62 17.52 22.27
CA ILE A 180 -19.07 17.34 20.92
C ILE A 180 -20.00 17.95 19.86
N GLU A 181 -21.31 17.99 20.16
CA GLU A 181 -22.33 18.66 19.37
C GLU A 181 -22.17 20.19 19.35
N GLU A 182 -21.89 20.82 20.50
CA GLU A 182 -21.62 22.28 20.56
C GLU A 182 -20.32 22.65 19.85
N ILE A 183 -19.28 21.84 19.98
CA ILE A 183 -18.00 22.06 19.28
C ILE A 183 -18.20 21.91 17.76
N ARG A 184 -18.99 20.92 17.32
CA ARG A 184 -19.33 20.72 15.92
C ARG A 184 -20.14 21.90 15.38
N ALA A 185 -21.15 22.36 16.11
CA ALA A 185 -21.97 23.51 15.72
C ALA A 185 -21.16 24.81 15.65
N ASP A 186 -20.26 25.06 16.61
CA ASP A 186 -19.36 26.22 16.59
C ASP A 186 -18.39 26.16 15.41
N LEU A 187 -17.85 24.98 15.07
CA LEU A 187 -16.98 24.79 13.91
C LEU A 187 -17.72 25.01 12.59
N GLU A 188 -18.97 24.54 12.50
CA GLU A 188 -19.85 24.72 11.33
C GLU A 188 -20.31 26.19 11.16
N GLN A 189 -20.48 26.93 12.26
CA GLN A 189 -20.90 28.35 12.22
C GLN A 189 -19.72 29.34 12.07
N SER A 190 -18.56 29.06 12.67
CA SER A 190 -17.42 29.99 12.70
C SER A 190 -16.47 29.83 11.51
N PHE A 191 -16.32 28.62 11.01
CA PHE A 191 -15.70 28.36 9.72
C PHE A 191 -16.82 27.92 8.78
N ASN A 192 -16.85 28.44 7.56
CA ASN A 192 -17.65 27.87 6.47
C ASN A 192 -17.03 26.53 6.03
N TRP A 193 -16.81 25.62 6.99
CA TRP A 193 -16.15 24.32 6.86
C TRP A 193 -17.15 23.32 6.31
N ASN A 194 -17.57 23.52 5.06
CA ASN A 194 -18.33 22.52 4.33
C ASN A 194 -17.35 21.45 3.82
N VAL A 195 -16.81 20.63 4.72
CA VAL A 195 -16.01 19.47 4.32
C VAL A 195 -16.94 18.44 3.72
N LYS A 196 -16.88 18.37 2.39
CA LYS A 196 -17.55 17.32 1.63
C LYS A 196 -16.76 16.04 1.80
N SER A 197 -17.48 14.95 2.03
CA SER A 197 -16.89 13.61 1.92
C SER A 197 -16.50 13.29 0.47
N ASP A 198 -15.53 12.40 0.29
CA ASP A 198 -15.13 11.89 -1.02
C ASP A 198 -16.35 11.41 -1.84
N LEU A 199 -17.25 10.65 -1.20
CA LEU A 199 -18.50 10.18 -1.82
C LEU A 199 -19.38 11.32 -2.33
N GLN A 200 -19.53 12.40 -1.55
CA GLN A 200 -20.32 13.57 -1.97
C GLN A 200 -19.68 14.26 -3.18
N ILE A 201 -18.36 14.42 -3.18
CA ILE A 201 -17.64 15.03 -4.30
C ILE A 201 -17.78 14.16 -5.55
N MET A 202 -17.63 12.83 -5.42
CA MET A 202 -17.85 11.90 -6.54
C MET A 202 -19.28 11.97 -7.07
N GLN A 203 -20.29 12.00 -6.20
CA GLN A 203 -21.70 12.15 -6.62
C GLN A 203 -21.98 13.47 -7.35
N GLU A 204 -21.35 14.57 -6.91
CA GLU A 204 -21.43 15.86 -7.60
C GLU A 204 -20.76 15.78 -8.98
N SER A 205 -19.57 15.21 -9.09
CA SER A 205 -18.89 15.00 -10.37
C SER A 205 -19.72 14.15 -11.33
N ILE A 206 -20.35 13.08 -10.85
CA ILE A 206 -21.23 12.23 -11.68
C ILE A 206 -22.42 13.01 -12.22
N LYS A 207 -23.05 13.87 -11.40
CA LYS A 207 -24.15 14.74 -11.84
C LYS A 207 -23.70 15.71 -12.94
N LEU A 208 -22.48 16.24 -12.86
CA LEU A 208 -21.91 17.07 -13.92
C LEU A 208 -21.74 16.28 -15.23
N LEU A 209 -21.28 15.04 -15.17
CA LEU A 209 -21.11 14.19 -16.37
C LEU A 209 -22.43 13.92 -17.10
N GLN A 210 -23.52 13.75 -16.37
CA GLN A 210 -24.85 13.52 -16.92
C GLN A 210 -25.49 14.78 -17.54
N ASN A 211 -24.99 15.98 -17.20
CA ASN A 211 -25.52 17.22 -17.73
C ASN A 211 -25.06 17.44 -19.19
N LEU A 212 -26.01 17.41 -20.12
CA LEU A 212 -25.74 17.59 -21.56
C LEU A 212 -25.36 19.03 -21.92
N SER A 213 -25.68 20.01 -21.08
CA SER A 213 -25.43 21.44 -21.33
C SER A 213 -24.02 21.89 -20.95
N LEU A 214 -23.24 21.06 -20.24
CA LEU A 214 -21.88 21.39 -19.83
C LEU A 214 -20.87 21.23 -20.98
N SER A 215 -19.86 22.09 -20.95
CA SER A 215 -18.72 22.04 -21.87
C SER A 215 -17.85 20.80 -21.64
N VAL A 216 -16.99 20.51 -22.62
CA VAL A 216 -16.01 19.43 -22.52
C VAL A 216 -15.06 19.66 -21.35
N ASP A 217 -14.60 20.90 -21.14
CA ASP A 217 -13.66 21.24 -20.08
C ASP A 217 -14.25 21.02 -18.68
N GLU A 218 -15.52 21.37 -18.48
CA GLU A 218 -16.22 21.10 -17.21
C GLU A 218 -16.38 19.61 -16.94
N LYS A 219 -16.66 18.81 -17.98
CA LYS A 219 -16.73 17.34 -17.85
C LYS A 219 -15.35 16.72 -17.62
N VAL A 220 -14.30 17.27 -18.22
CA VAL A 220 -12.91 16.88 -17.95
C VAL A 220 -12.55 17.15 -16.50
N ALA A 221 -12.89 18.34 -15.96
CA ALA A 221 -12.67 18.66 -14.55
C ALA A 221 -13.43 17.72 -13.61
N ALA A 222 -14.66 17.33 -13.96
CA ALA A 222 -15.41 16.32 -13.20
C ALA A 222 -14.72 14.95 -13.22
N LEU A 223 -14.19 14.52 -14.37
CA LEU A 223 -13.43 13.27 -14.48
C LEU A 223 -12.09 13.35 -13.72
N ASP A 224 -11.43 14.49 -13.68
CA ASP A 224 -10.20 14.68 -12.90
C ASP A 224 -10.45 14.51 -11.40
N ASN A 225 -11.56 15.06 -10.89
CA ASN A 225 -11.98 14.82 -9.53
C ASN A 225 -12.24 13.32 -9.29
N LEU A 226 -12.97 12.66 -10.20
CA LEU A 226 -13.22 11.21 -10.06
C LEU A 226 -11.94 10.39 -10.10
N GLU A 227 -10.98 10.71 -10.98
CA GLU A 227 -9.68 10.02 -11.07
C GLU A 227 -8.92 10.14 -9.74
N TYR A 228 -8.88 11.34 -9.16
CA TYR A 228 -8.22 11.59 -7.88
C TYR A 228 -8.77 10.72 -6.76
N TYR A 229 -10.10 10.69 -6.57
CA TYR A 229 -10.72 9.92 -5.47
C TYR A 229 -10.72 8.42 -5.73
N ALA A 230 -10.88 7.98 -6.99
CA ALA A 230 -10.97 6.58 -7.37
C ALA A 230 -9.67 5.78 -7.13
N HIS A 231 -8.54 6.44 -6.86
CA HIS A 231 -7.32 5.77 -6.42
C HIS A 231 -7.47 5.04 -5.07
N GLN A 232 -8.40 5.46 -4.22
CA GLN A 232 -8.72 4.71 -3.01
C GLN A 232 -9.65 3.54 -3.36
N ILE A 233 -9.30 2.34 -2.88
CA ILE A 233 -10.03 1.10 -3.20
C ILE A 233 -11.52 1.20 -2.85
N ASP A 234 -11.84 1.77 -1.69
CA ASP A 234 -13.23 1.93 -1.25
C ASP A 234 -14.00 2.95 -2.11
N ASN A 235 -13.37 4.06 -2.47
CA ASN A 235 -13.98 5.04 -3.38
C ASN A 235 -14.23 4.45 -4.77
N GLY A 236 -13.33 3.60 -5.28
CA GLY A 236 -13.55 2.87 -6.53
C GLY A 236 -14.79 1.96 -6.47
N ARG A 237 -15.01 1.27 -5.35
CA ARG A 237 -16.24 0.47 -5.14
C ARG A 237 -17.47 1.34 -5.00
N ASP A 238 -17.36 2.45 -4.28
CA ASP A 238 -18.46 3.38 -4.11
C ASP A 238 -18.87 4.03 -5.43
N LEU A 239 -17.91 4.31 -6.32
CA LEU A 239 -18.16 4.78 -7.69
C LEU A 239 -19.06 3.82 -8.48
N GLU A 240 -18.88 2.50 -8.33
CA GLU A 240 -19.78 1.51 -8.90
C GLU A 240 -21.14 1.51 -8.18
N LYS A 241 -21.17 1.51 -6.85
CA LYS A 241 -22.43 1.48 -6.08
C LYS A 241 -23.37 2.66 -6.38
N VAL A 242 -22.82 3.83 -6.68
CA VAL A 242 -23.61 5.01 -7.06
C VAL A 242 -23.92 5.09 -8.57
N GLY A 243 -23.56 4.07 -9.36
CA GLY A 243 -23.77 4.02 -10.81
C GLY A 243 -22.85 4.93 -11.62
N GLY A 244 -21.81 5.50 -10.99
CA GLY A 244 -20.87 6.39 -11.65
C GLY A 244 -19.95 5.66 -12.62
N LEU A 245 -19.54 4.44 -12.31
CA LEU A 245 -18.65 3.65 -13.16
C LEU A 245 -19.30 3.33 -14.53
N GLU A 246 -20.58 2.97 -14.57
CA GLU A 246 -21.31 2.74 -15.82
C GLU A 246 -21.26 3.98 -16.72
N ILE A 247 -21.50 5.17 -16.15
CA ILE A 247 -21.45 6.45 -16.88
C ILE A 247 -20.05 6.69 -17.44
N VAL A 248 -19.01 6.45 -16.64
CA VAL A 248 -17.62 6.59 -17.09
C VAL A 248 -17.29 5.60 -18.22
N VAL A 249 -17.76 4.35 -18.13
CA VAL A 249 -17.60 3.35 -19.20
C VAL A 249 -18.31 3.77 -20.48
N GLN A 250 -19.53 4.30 -20.39
CA GLN A 250 -20.29 4.78 -21.55
C GLN A 250 -19.58 5.94 -22.27
N LEU A 251 -18.84 6.80 -21.55
CA LEU A 251 -18.04 7.86 -22.16
C LEU A 251 -16.95 7.32 -23.10
N LEU A 252 -16.50 6.07 -22.94
CA LEU A 252 -15.53 5.46 -23.85
C LEU A 252 -16.10 5.18 -25.26
N ASN A 253 -17.42 5.17 -25.45
CA ASN A 253 -18.03 4.75 -26.73
C ASN A 253 -18.06 5.86 -27.79
N GLN A 254 -18.53 7.07 -27.46
CA GLN A 254 -18.64 8.19 -28.41
C GLN A 254 -18.48 9.54 -27.70
N SER A 255 -17.24 9.90 -27.37
CA SER A 255 -16.90 11.19 -26.76
C SER A 255 -15.73 11.84 -27.49
N THR A 256 -15.43 13.09 -27.12
CA THR A 256 -14.23 13.78 -27.58
C THR A 256 -12.96 13.08 -27.06
N GLU A 257 -11.85 13.26 -27.76
CA GLU A 257 -10.57 12.62 -27.41
C GLU A 257 -10.18 12.84 -25.94
N GLN A 258 -10.37 14.06 -25.42
CA GLN A 258 -10.07 14.41 -24.03
C GLN A 258 -10.94 13.61 -23.03
N LEU A 259 -12.23 13.45 -23.32
CA LEU A 259 -13.13 12.67 -22.47
C LEU A 259 -12.81 11.18 -22.53
N LEU A 260 -12.44 10.65 -23.70
CA LEU A 260 -11.98 9.26 -23.83
C LEU A 260 -10.75 8.99 -22.97
N GLN A 261 -9.76 9.90 -23.02
CA GLN A 261 -8.53 9.80 -22.24
C GLN A 261 -8.80 9.83 -20.74
N LYS A 262 -9.65 10.76 -20.29
CA LYS A 262 -9.98 10.94 -18.87
C LYS A 262 -10.86 9.83 -18.33
N ALA A 263 -11.85 9.38 -19.09
CA ALA A 263 -12.67 8.23 -18.71
C ALA A 263 -11.82 6.96 -18.56
N ALA A 264 -10.88 6.73 -19.50
CA ALA A 264 -9.95 5.61 -19.39
C ALA A 264 -9.03 5.75 -18.16
N SER A 265 -8.55 6.97 -17.83
CA SER A 265 -7.81 7.18 -16.59
C SER A 265 -8.62 6.81 -15.34
N VAL A 266 -9.87 7.29 -15.23
CA VAL A 266 -10.75 7.01 -14.08
C VAL A 266 -10.98 5.51 -13.92
N ILE A 267 -11.24 4.80 -15.03
CA ILE A 267 -11.38 3.33 -15.01
C ILE A 267 -10.09 2.67 -14.53
N GLY A 268 -8.93 3.12 -15.00
CA GLY A 268 -7.64 2.59 -14.57
C GLY A 268 -7.38 2.82 -13.08
N ALA A 269 -7.69 4.01 -12.56
CA ALA A 269 -7.56 4.33 -11.14
C ALA A 269 -8.49 3.46 -10.28
N ALA A 270 -9.77 3.36 -10.64
CA ALA A 270 -10.77 2.62 -9.88
C ALA A 270 -10.55 1.10 -9.87
N ALA A 271 -10.09 0.54 -11.01
CA ALA A 271 -9.93 -0.90 -11.19
C ALA A 271 -8.62 -1.46 -10.66
N GLN A 272 -7.61 -0.61 -10.44
CA GLN A 272 -6.28 -1.03 -9.99
C GLN A 272 -6.37 -1.82 -8.69
N SER A 273 -5.96 -3.09 -8.73
CA SER A 273 -5.99 -4.00 -7.59
C SER A 273 -7.38 -4.14 -6.93
N ASN A 274 -8.45 -4.01 -7.71
CA ASN A 274 -9.83 -3.99 -7.21
C ASN A 274 -10.76 -4.91 -8.01
N ASN A 275 -10.81 -6.19 -7.65
CA ASN A 275 -11.55 -7.23 -8.39
C ASN A 275 -13.05 -6.92 -8.56
N GLU A 276 -13.68 -6.26 -7.60
CA GLU A 276 -15.09 -5.86 -7.70
C GLU A 276 -15.30 -4.86 -8.84
N VAL A 277 -14.47 -3.81 -8.89
CA VAL A 277 -14.52 -2.80 -9.95
C VAL A 277 -14.09 -3.39 -11.29
N GLN A 278 -13.06 -4.23 -11.33
CA GLN A 278 -12.64 -4.92 -12.56
C GLN A 278 -13.80 -5.73 -13.17
N ASN A 279 -14.54 -6.48 -12.33
CA ASN A 279 -15.72 -7.24 -12.76
C ASN A 279 -16.87 -6.31 -13.19
N ALA A 280 -17.07 -5.18 -12.51
CA ALA A 280 -18.07 -4.20 -12.93
C ALA A 280 -17.74 -3.58 -14.31
N VAL A 281 -16.46 -3.26 -14.58
CA VAL A 281 -16.02 -2.75 -15.88
C VAL A 281 -16.35 -3.72 -17.02
N ILE A 282 -16.16 -5.03 -16.83
CA ILE A 282 -16.53 -6.02 -17.86
C ILE A 282 -18.05 -6.13 -18.04
N ASN A 283 -18.82 -6.04 -16.95
CA ASN A 283 -20.28 -6.11 -16.98
C ASN A 283 -20.89 -4.92 -17.74
N HIS A 284 -20.26 -3.74 -17.62
CA HIS A 284 -20.61 -2.53 -18.37
C HIS A 284 -20.06 -2.52 -19.82
N GLY A 285 -19.42 -3.60 -20.28
CA GLY A 285 -18.87 -3.70 -21.63
C GLY A 285 -17.56 -2.93 -21.86
N GLY A 286 -16.94 -2.41 -20.80
CA GLY A 286 -15.77 -1.54 -20.87
C GLY A 286 -14.57 -2.18 -21.56
N LEU A 287 -14.41 -3.50 -21.44
CA LEU A 287 -13.30 -4.23 -22.06
C LEU A 287 -13.30 -4.10 -23.59
N VAL A 288 -14.47 -4.15 -24.23
CA VAL A 288 -14.62 -3.98 -25.69
C VAL A 288 -14.25 -2.56 -26.11
N PHE A 289 -14.69 -1.55 -25.35
CA PHE A 289 -14.35 -0.16 -25.65
C PHE A 289 -12.85 0.12 -25.48
N LEU A 290 -12.22 -0.41 -24.43
CA LEU A 290 -10.78 -0.28 -24.23
C LEU A 290 -9.98 -0.91 -25.37
N LEU A 291 -10.34 -2.12 -25.81
CA LEU A 291 -9.69 -2.79 -26.95
C LEU A 291 -9.83 -2.00 -28.26
N ARG A 292 -10.97 -1.35 -28.48
CA ARG A 292 -11.17 -0.44 -29.62
C ARG A 292 -10.24 0.77 -29.53
N LEU A 293 -10.16 1.43 -28.35
CA LEU A 293 -9.34 2.63 -28.15
C LEU A 293 -7.83 2.37 -28.22
N ILE A 294 -7.39 1.16 -27.92
CA ILE A 294 -5.98 0.76 -28.12
C ILE A 294 -5.57 0.77 -29.60
N ASN A 295 -6.54 0.60 -30.51
CA ASN A 295 -6.38 0.71 -31.96
C ASN A 295 -6.70 2.12 -32.51
N ASP A 296 -6.90 3.12 -31.65
CA ASP A 296 -7.16 4.49 -32.09
C ASP A 296 -5.91 5.08 -32.81
N ASN A 297 -6.10 6.15 -33.58
CA ASN A 297 -4.99 6.86 -34.23
C ASN A 297 -4.25 7.77 -33.24
N GLN A 298 -4.87 8.16 -32.13
CA GLN A 298 -4.31 9.12 -31.19
C GLN A 298 -3.40 8.46 -30.14
N PRO A 299 -2.09 8.78 -30.10
CA PRO A 299 -1.13 8.11 -29.21
C PRO A 299 -1.48 8.19 -27.72
N LEU A 300 -2.00 9.35 -27.28
CA LEU A 300 -2.36 9.55 -25.87
C LEU A 300 -3.59 8.72 -25.48
N THR A 301 -4.61 8.66 -26.35
CA THR A 301 -5.79 7.80 -26.17
C THR A 301 -5.40 6.34 -26.06
N ARG A 302 -4.54 5.84 -26.97
CA ARG A 302 -4.02 4.46 -26.90
C ARG A 302 -3.30 4.18 -25.58
N LYS A 303 -2.46 5.13 -25.12
CA LYS A 303 -1.70 5.00 -23.87
C LYS A 303 -2.62 4.93 -22.64
N LYS A 304 -3.66 5.75 -22.59
CA LYS A 304 -4.66 5.76 -21.51
C LYS A 304 -5.53 4.50 -21.54
N ALA A 305 -5.93 4.05 -22.73
CA ALA A 305 -6.69 2.82 -22.89
C ALA A 305 -5.87 1.57 -22.47
N LEU A 306 -4.57 1.50 -22.82
CA LEU A 306 -3.70 0.40 -22.38
C LEU A 306 -3.44 0.43 -20.87
N TYR A 307 -3.33 1.61 -20.26
CA TYR A 307 -3.24 1.75 -18.80
C TYR A 307 -4.49 1.19 -18.12
N ALA A 308 -5.68 1.61 -18.57
CA ALA A 308 -6.95 1.12 -18.04
C ALA A 308 -7.08 -0.40 -18.23
N LEU A 309 -6.76 -0.91 -19.43
CA LEU A 309 -6.79 -2.35 -19.72
C LEU A 309 -5.87 -3.12 -18.77
N SER A 310 -4.66 -2.61 -18.54
CA SER A 310 -3.70 -3.20 -17.62
C SER A 310 -4.24 -3.28 -16.19
N ALA A 311 -4.85 -2.21 -15.67
CA ALA A 311 -5.45 -2.19 -14.34
C ALA A 311 -6.67 -3.12 -14.22
N VAL A 312 -7.44 -3.26 -15.30
CA VAL A 312 -8.65 -4.09 -15.36
C VAL A 312 -8.32 -5.59 -15.35
N VAL A 313 -7.22 -6.00 -15.99
CA VAL A 313 -6.91 -7.42 -16.23
C VAL A 313 -5.99 -8.04 -15.17
N ARG A 314 -5.04 -7.27 -14.62
CA ARG A 314 -4.06 -7.79 -13.65
C ARG A 314 -4.71 -8.34 -12.39
N GLY A 315 -4.23 -9.50 -11.93
CA GLY A 315 -4.68 -10.14 -10.70
C GLY A 315 -6.08 -10.76 -10.78
N ASN A 316 -6.70 -10.81 -11.97
CA ASN A 316 -8.06 -11.30 -12.15
C ASN A 316 -8.17 -12.25 -13.35
N SER A 317 -8.10 -13.54 -13.06
CA SER A 317 -8.13 -14.61 -14.07
C SER A 317 -9.43 -14.62 -14.89
N HIS A 318 -10.57 -14.25 -14.29
CA HIS A 318 -11.84 -14.18 -15.01
C HIS A 318 -11.83 -13.09 -16.10
N VAL A 319 -11.29 -11.91 -15.77
CA VAL A 319 -11.16 -10.81 -16.73
C VAL A 319 -10.09 -11.13 -17.79
N LEU A 320 -9.01 -11.80 -17.42
CA LEU A 320 -7.99 -12.29 -18.36
C LEU A 320 -8.56 -13.28 -19.36
N GLU A 321 -9.36 -14.26 -18.92
CA GLU A 321 -10.08 -15.16 -19.82
C GLU A 321 -10.95 -14.38 -20.81
N LYS A 322 -11.69 -13.37 -20.32
CA LYS A 322 -12.52 -12.54 -21.19
C LYS A 322 -11.72 -11.73 -22.20
N LEU A 323 -10.56 -11.22 -21.81
CA LEU A 323 -9.62 -10.55 -22.71
C LEU A 323 -9.17 -11.48 -23.85
N ILE A 324 -8.86 -12.74 -23.52
CA ILE A 324 -8.44 -13.75 -24.50
C ILE A 324 -9.58 -14.06 -25.48
N GLU A 325 -10.80 -14.26 -24.99
CA GLU A 325 -11.99 -14.51 -25.82
C GLU A 325 -12.24 -13.39 -26.83
N LEU A 326 -12.01 -12.14 -26.43
CA LEU A 326 -12.16 -10.96 -27.28
C LEU A 326 -10.97 -10.71 -28.21
N GLY A 327 -9.96 -11.60 -28.22
CA GLY A 327 -8.76 -11.46 -29.04
C GLY A 327 -7.81 -10.36 -28.58
N GLY A 328 -7.98 -9.86 -27.36
CA GLY A 328 -7.16 -8.77 -26.80
C GLY A 328 -5.69 -9.13 -26.64
N LEU A 329 -5.37 -10.40 -26.38
CA LEU A 329 -3.99 -10.86 -26.27
C LEU A 329 -3.20 -10.63 -27.57
N LYS A 330 -3.80 -10.92 -28.73
CA LYS A 330 -3.19 -10.69 -30.04
C LYS A 330 -2.90 -9.21 -30.28
N LEU A 331 -3.81 -8.33 -29.83
CA LEU A 331 -3.63 -6.88 -29.93
C LEU A 331 -2.42 -6.40 -29.12
N ILE A 332 -2.30 -6.86 -27.87
CA ILE A 332 -1.17 -6.50 -26.99
C ILE A 332 0.15 -7.00 -27.59
N LEU A 333 0.17 -8.23 -28.11
CA LEU A 333 1.34 -8.80 -28.79
C LEU A 333 1.73 -7.98 -30.03
N ASN A 334 0.79 -7.49 -30.82
CA ASN A 334 1.09 -6.64 -31.98
C ASN A 334 1.74 -5.32 -31.55
N ILE A 335 1.30 -4.72 -30.44
CA ILE A 335 1.91 -3.50 -29.89
C ILE A 335 3.34 -3.78 -29.40
N ALA A 336 3.57 -4.92 -28.73
CA ALA A 336 4.91 -5.31 -28.30
C ALA A 336 5.85 -5.52 -29.51
N LYS A 337 5.35 -6.06 -30.63
CA LYS A 337 6.11 -6.24 -31.87
C LYS A 337 6.42 -4.93 -32.61
N ASP A 338 5.59 -3.90 -32.46
CA ASP A 338 5.73 -2.65 -33.20
C ASP A 338 6.87 -1.79 -32.64
N HIS A 339 8.00 -1.76 -33.36
CA HIS A 339 9.17 -0.95 -33.03
C HIS A 339 8.87 0.56 -32.99
N ASN A 340 7.82 1.02 -33.68
CA ASN A 340 7.43 2.44 -33.72
C ASN A 340 6.43 2.82 -32.62
N ALA A 341 5.97 1.87 -31.80
CA ALA A 341 4.99 2.14 -30.74
C ALA A 341 5.60 2.87 -29.52
N GLY A 342 6.91 3.13 -29.49
CA GLY A 342 7.58 3.92 -28.46
C GLY A 342 7.25 3.44 -27.05
N THR A 343 6.83 4.35 -26.16
CA THR A 343 6.46 4.02 -24.78
C THR A 343 5.28 3.05 -24.65
N LEU A 344 4.42 2.93 -25.67
CA LEU A 344 3.31 1.98 -25.68
C LEU A 344 3.83 0.53 -25.80
N ARG A 345 4.93 0.33 -26.55
CA ARG A 345 5.63 -0.96 -26.67
C ARG A 345 6.12 -1.46 -25.30
N VAL A 346 6.83 -0.60 -24.57
CA VAL A 346 7.34 -0.88 -23.20
C VAL A 346 6.21 -1.28 -22.26
N LYS A 347 5.08 -0.56 -22.31
CA LYS A 347 3.90 -0.87 -21.50
C LYS A 347 3.24 -2.19 -21.87
N ALA A 348 3.16 -2.52 -23.16
CA ALA A 348 2.62 -3.80 -23.62
C ALA A 348 3.50 -4.98 -23.18
N VAL A 349 4.83 -4.83 -23.28
CA VAL A 349 5.78 -5.85 -22.80
C VAL A 349 5.68 -6.03 -21.29
N SER A 350 5.60 -4.92 -20.53
CA SER A 350 5.40 -4.98 -19.08
C SER A 350 4.10 -5.70 -18.71
N LEU A 351 2.98 -5.37 -19.37
CA LEU A 351 1.71 -6.06 -19.14
C LEU A 351 1.81 -7.56 -19.45
N LEU A 352 2.43 -7.95 -20.57
CA LEU A 352 2.61 -9.36 -20.91
C LEU A 352 3.46 -10.09 -19.86
N TYR A 353 4.56 -9.49 -19.42
CA TYR A 353 5.40 -10.04 -18.35
C TYR A 353 4.60 -10.26 -17.06
N ASP A 354 3.86 -9.24 -16.61
CA ASP A 354 3.08 -9.34 -15.37
C ASP A 354 2.02 -10.45 -15.46
N LEU A 355 1.32 -10.56 -16.59
CA LEU A 355 0.35 -11.65 -16.81
C LEU A 355 1.03 -13.02 -16.87
N ILE A 356 2.24 -13.13 -17.45
CA ILE A 356 3.02 -14.37 -17.45
C ILE A 356 3.36 -14.79 -16.03
N VAL A 357 3.86 -13.86 -15.21
CA VAL A 357 4.22 -14.10 -13.80
C VAL A 357 3.00 -14.48 -12.96
N GLU A 358 1.90 -13.75 -13.11
CA GLU A 358 0.63 -14.05 -12.41
C GLU A 358 0.08 -15.43 -12.74
N GLN A 359 0.32 -15.91 -13.96
CA GLN A 359 -0.18 -17.19 -14.45
C GLN A 359 0.83 -18.33 -14.29
N GLN A 360 2.00 -18.09 -13.68
CA GLN A 360 2.96 -19.15 -13.41
C GLN A 360 2.40 -20.16 -12.43
N GLU A 361 2.65 -21.43 -12.75
CA GLU A 361 2.03 -22.62 -12.19
C GLU A 361 1.97 -22.63 -10.65
N VAL A 362 0.76 -22.83 -10.11
CA VAL A 362 0.56 -23.43 -8.80
C VAL A 362 0.87 -24.91 -8.95
N ILE A 363 1.91 -25.42 -8.29
CA ILE A 363 2.20 -26.85 -8.26
C ILE A 363 1.05 -27.55 -7.52
N GLN A 364 0.13 -28.18 -8.25
CA GLN A 364 -0.87 -29.11 -7.72
C GLN A 364 -0.53 -30.53 -8.19
N ASP A 365 -0.48 -31.47 -7.25
CA ASP A 365 -0.37 -32.92 -7.49
C ASP A 365 0.75 -33.37 -8.45
N SER A 366 1.92 -32.73 -8.39
CA SER A 366 3.12 -33.13 -9.18
C SER A 366 2.92 -33.02 -10.71
N LYS A 367 1.80 -32.47 -11.18
CA LYS A 367 1.50 -32.25 -12.59
C LYS A 367 1.42 -30.75 -12.86
N ILE A 368 2.39 -30.27 -13.60
CA ILE A 368 2.40 -28.95 -14.23
C ILE A 368 1.12 -28.80 -15.06
N HIS A 369 0.10 -28.12 -14.53
CA HIS A 369 -1.05 -27.65 -15.30
C HIS A 369 -0.77 -26.20 -15.68
N ARG A 370 -0.48 -25.98 -16.96
CA ARG A 370 -0.32 -24.63 -17.48
C ARG A 370 -1.68 -24.01 -17.71
N SER A 371 -1.79 -22.73 -17.37
CA SER A 371 -3.02 -21.99 -17.58
C SER A 371 -3.37 -21.90 -19.07
N PRO A 372 -4.66 -21.83 -19.43
CA PRO A 372 -5.11 -21.58 -20.80
C PRO A 372 -4.50 -20.32 -21.43
N PHE A 373 -4.07 -19.36 -20.60
CA PHE A 373 -3.34 -18.18 -21.01
C PHE A 373 -2.03 -18.53 -21.73
N PHE A 374 -1.20 -19.42 -21.18
CA PHE A 374 0.07 -19.79 -21.81
C PHE A 374 -0.12 -20.44 -23.17
N GLU A 375 -1.11 -21.34 -23.30
CA GLU A 375 -1.44 -21.96 -24.60
C GLU A 375 -1.84 -20.90 -25.64
N SER A 376 -2.68 -19.96 -25.24
CA SER A 376 -3.11 -18.84 -26.09
C SER A 376 -1.93 -17.93 -26.46
N LEU A 377 -1.04 -17.65 -25.51
CA LEU A 377 0.14 -16.82 -25.71
C LEU A 377 1.10 -17.41 -26.76
N ILE A 378 1.42 -18.69 -26.63
CA ILE A 378 2.27 -19.42 -27.59
C ILE A 378 1.60 -19.45 -28.97
N LYS A 379 0.31 -19.79 -29.04
CA LYS A 379 -0.47 -19.83 -30.30
C LYS A 379 -0.48 -18.49 -31.04
N ASN A 380 -0.40 -17.36 -30.33
CA ASN A 380 -0.34 -16.01 -30.93
C ASN A 380 1.09 -15.55 -31.29
N GLY A 381 2.07 -16.46 -31.27
CA GLY A 381 3.42 -16.22 -31.75
C GLY A 381 4.29 -15.47 -30.74
N TRP A 382 4.17 -15.80 -29.46
CA TRP A 382 5.00 -15.27 -28.38
C TRP A 382 6.47 -15.64 -28.52
N CYS A 383 6.77 -16.90 -28.82
CA CYS A 383 8.13 -17.41 -28.97
C CYS A 383 8.94 -16.61 -30.02
N HIS A 384 8.33 -16.31 -31.17
CA HIS A 384 8.96 -15.53 -32.23
C HIS A 384 9.29 -14.08 -31.86
N ILE A 385 8.63 -13.50 -30.85
CA ILE A 385 8.81 -12.07 -30.52
C ILE A 385 9.74 -11.84 -29.35
N LEU A 386 9.89 -12.83 -28.48
CA LEU A 386 10.66 -12.71 -27.25
C LEU A 386 12.12 -12.33 -27.49
N ILE A 387 12.82 -13.05 -28.37
CA ILE A 387 14.24 -12.77 -28.65
C ILE A 387 14.42 -11.38 -29.29
N PRO A 388 13.65 -10.99 -30.33
CA PRO A 388 13.72 -9.63 -30.87
C PRO A 388 13.43 -8.51 -29.86
N LEU A 389 12.63 -8.76 -28.80
CA LEU A 389 12.32 -7.77 -27.77
C LEU A 389 13.54 -7.39 -26.92
N LEU A 390 14.58 -8.22 -26.85
CA LEU A 390 15.83 -7.87 -26.15
C LEU A 390 16.54 -6.64 -26.75
N LYS A 391 16.19 -6.24 -27.98
CA LYS A 391 16.71 -5.03 -28.65
C LYS A 391 16.07 -3.73 -28.15
N ILE A 392 15.07 -3.78 -27.26
CA ILE A 392 14.54 -2.58 -26.60
C ILE A 392 15.65 -1.95 -25.76
N GLU A 393 15.83 -0.63 -25.80
CA GLU A 393 16.92 0.06 -25.09
C GLU A 393 16.73 0.09 -23.56
N ASP A 394 15.47 0.24 -23.11
CA ASP A 394 15.08 0.33 -21.70
C ASP A 394 15.48 -0.93 -20.91
N PHE A 395 16.37 -0.76 -19.93
CA PHE A 395 16.96 -1.86 -19.16
C PHE A 395 15.93 -2.65 -18.33
N ASP A 396 14.96 -1.96 -17.71
CA ASP A 396 13.86 -2.60 -16.98
C ASP A 396 13.02 -3.50 -17.90
N THR A 397 12.70 -3.01 -19.10
CA THR A 397 12.01 -3.82 -20.11
C THR A 397 12.87 -4.99 -20.58
N LYS A 398 14.18 -4.81 -20.78
CA LYS A 398 15.10 -5.91 -21.13
C LYS A 398 15.07 -7.00 -20.05
N GLU A 399 15.11 -6.63 -18.78
CA GLU A 399 15.04 -7.59 -17.67
C GLU A 399 13.76 -8.42 -17.72
N LYS A 400 12.61 -7.77 -17.87
CA LYS A 400 11.30 -8.43 -18.01
C LYS A 400 11.26 -9.40 -19.19
N VAL A 401 11.87 -9.03 -20.31
CA VAL A 401 12.00 -9.93 -21.48
C VAL A 401 12.92 -11.11 -21.16
N MET A 402 14.05 -10.88 -20.50
CA MET A 402 14.97 -11.95 -20.07
C MET A 402 14.31 -12.95 -19.13
N GLN A 403 13.57 -12.46 -18.14
CA GLN A 403 12.79 -13.29 -17.23
C GLN A 403 11.69 -14.04 -17.99
N SER A 404 10.98 -13.38 -18.89
CA SER A 404 9.97 -14.03 -19.74
C SER A 404 10.56 -15.16 -20.61
N ILE A 405 11.80 -15.03 -21.08
CA ILE A 405 12.53 -16.07 -21.80
C ILE A 405 12.80 -17.27 -20.89
N GLU A 406 13.28 -17.04 -19.66
CA GLU A 406 13.53 -18.10 -18.66
C GLU A 406 12.25 -18.92 -18.39
N ILE A 407 11.10 -18.24 -18.32
CA ILE A 407 9.79 -18.87 -18.08
C ILE A 407 9.30 -19.67 -19.30
N SER A 408 9.52 -19.13 -20.50
CA SER A 408 8.97 -19.69 -21.74
C SER A 408 9.91 -20.71 -22.41
N VAL A 409 11.09 -20.98 -21.82
CA VAL A 409 12.12 -21.82 -22.46
C VAL A 409 11.65 -23.24 -22.73
N LYS A 410 10.88 -23.85 -21.84
CA LYS A 410 10.43 -25.23 -22.00
C LYS A 410 9.60 -25.45 -23.28
N GLU A 411 8.84 -24.44 -23.70
CA GLU A 411 7.93 -24.51 -24.85
C GLU A 411 8.54 -23.88 -26.10
N CYS A 412 9.25 -22.77 -25.94
CA CYS A 412 9.78 -21.99 -27.06
C CYS A 412 11.18 -22.42 -27.51
N LYS A 413 11.90 -23.25 -26.74
CA LYS A 413 13.29 -23.63 -27.02
C LYS A 413 13.50 -24.18 -28.44
N LYS A 414 12.56 -24.96 -28.97
CA LYS A 414 12.65 -25.51 -30.34
C LYS A 414 12.71 -24.42 -31.41
N GLU A 415 12.13 -23.25 -31.15
CA GLU A 415 12.13 -22.11 -32.08
C GLU A 415 13.35 -21.19 -31.89
N TRP A 416 14.16 -21.41 -30.86
CA TRP A 416 15.30 -20.53 -30.50
C TRP A 416 16.67 -21.18 -30.71
N ILE A 417 16.72 -22.49 -30.98
CA ILE A 417 17.97 -23.20 -31.30
C ILE A 417 18.26 -23.02 -32.80
N ASP A 418 18.62 -21.80 -33.17
CA ASP A 418 19.07 -21.45 -34.51
C ASP A 418 20.20 -20.40 -34.46
N ASP A 419 21.02 -20.35 -35.51
CA ASP A 419 22.19 -19.48 -35.56
C ASP A 419 21.84 -17.98 -35.53
N GLN A 420 20.65 -17.60 -36.02
CA GLN A 420 20.19 -16.21 -36.01
C GLN A 420 19.86 -15.76 -34.58
N THR A 421 19.18 -16.61 -33.80
CA THR A 421 18.90 -16.36 -32.37
C THR A 421 20.20 -16.20 -31.58
N LEU A 422 21.17 -17.10 -31.75
CA LEU A 422 22.46 -17.01 -31.06
C LEU A 422 23.22 -15.72 -31.43
N SER A 423 23.22 -15.34 -32.71
CA SER A 423 23.82 -14.08 -33.15
C SER A 423 23.18 -12.85 -32.51
N ILE A 424 21.85 -12.84 -32.33
CA ILE A 424 21.16 -11.73 -31.66
C ILE A 424 21.59 -11.65 -30.18
N LEU A 425 21.68 -12.79 -29.50
CA LEU A 425 22.08 -12.81 -28.08
C LEU A 425 23.52 -12.31 -27.89
N ASP A 426 24.43 -12.67 -28.80
CA ASP A 426 25.80 -12.16 -28.80
C ASP A 426 25.84 -10.63 -29.07
N GLU A 427 25.03 -10.12 -30.00
CA GLU A 427 24.87 -8.68 -30.27
C GLU A 427 24.41 -7.92 -29.01
N ILE A 428 23.39 -8.44 -28.30
CA ILE A 428 22.89 -7.84 -27.06
C ILE A 428 23.95 -7.90 -25.95
N SER A 429 24.67 -9.01 -25.82
CA SER A 429 25.74 -9.17 -24.82
C SER A 429 26.88 -8.17 -25.04
N LEU A 430 27.22 -7.89 -26.31
CA LEU A 430 28.18 -6.84 -26.68
C LEU A 430 27.64 -5.43 -26.41
N SER A 431 26.36 -5.16 -26.70
CA SER A 431 25.71 -3.88 -26.37
C SER A 431 25.77 -3.61 -24.87
N LEU A 432 25.35 -4.56 -24.03
CA LEU A 432 25.38 -4.42 -22.57
C LEU A 432 26.80 -4.22 -22.04
N LYS A 433 27.80 -4.85 -22.65
CA LYS A 433 29.21 -4.62 -22.29
C LYS A 433 29.61 -3.17 -22.57
N LYS A 434 29.23 -2.62 -23.73
CA LYS A 434 29.50 -1.24 -24.09
C LYS A 434 28.78 -0.27 -23.15
N ASP A 435 27.51 -0.54 -22.85
CA ASP A 435 26.72 0.28 -21.91
C ASP A 435 27.38 0.29 -20.52
N TYR A 436 27.85 -0.86 -20.02
CA TYR A 436 28.59 -0.97 -18.76
C TYR A 436 29.92 -0.18 -18.75
N GLU A 437 30.65 -0.18 -19.87
CA GLU A 437 31.93 0.53 -19.99
C GLU A 437 31.75 2.06 -20.02
N LEU A 438 30.64 2.53 -20.60
CA LEU A 438 30.30 3.95 -20.71
C LEU A 438 29.60 4.51 -19.46
N GLU A 439 28.95 3.66 -18.66
CA GLU A 439 28.19 4.09 -17.49
C GLU A 439 29.10 4.51 -16.33
N GLU A 440 28.80 5.70 -15.79
CA GLU A 440 29.51 6.33 -14.67
C GLU A 440 28.78 6.11 -13.34
N ASP A 441 27.45 6.02 -13.36
CA ASP A 441 26.65 5.75 -12.17
C ASP A 441 26.88 4.32 -11.66
N ALA A 442 27.30 4.19 -10.41
CA ALA A 442 27.71 2.89 -9.85
C ALA A 442 26.54 1.90 -9.75
N ASP A 443 25.33 2.40 -9.41
CA ASP A 443 24.16 1.55 -9.22
C ASP A 443 23.65 1.03 -10.57
N LEU A 444 23.54 1.92 -11.56
CA LEU A 444 23.16 1.55 -12.92
C LEU A 444 24.21 0.65 -13.58
N LYS A 445 25.50 0.90 -13.34
CA LYS A 445 26.58 0.04 -13.83
C LYS A 445 26.50 -1.38 -13.27
N ASN A 446 26.22 -1.53 -11.97
CA ASN A 446 26.01 -2.83 -11.35
C ASN A 446 24.77 -3.52 -11.94
N TYR A 447 23.68 -2.77 -12.14
CA TYR A 447 22.47 -3.30 -12.75
C TYR A 447 22.70 -3.82 -14.18
N ILE A 448 23.44 -3.08 -15.02
CA ILE A 448 23.81 -3.53 -16.37
C ILE A 448 24.68 -4.80 -16.31
N ALA A 449 25.59 -4.90 -15.33
CA ALA A 449 26.41 -6.09 -15.13
C ALA A 449 25.56 -7.32 -14.75
N ASP A 450 24.54 -7.13 -13.92
CA ASP A 450 23.58 -8.18 -13.55
C ASP A 450 22.77 -8.65 -14.76
N LEU A 451 22.26 -7.72 -15.59
CA LEU A 451 21.56 -8.07 -16.84
C LEU A 451 22.45 -8.88 -17.80
N ARG A 452 23.72 -8.48 -17.92
CA ARG A 452 24.69 -9.20 -18.75
C ARG A 452 24.98 -10.60 -18.19
N THR A 453 24.97 -10.75 -16.86
CA THR A 453 25.14 -12.05 -16.19
C THR A 453 23.92 -12.95 -16.44
N ILE A 454 22.69 -12.43 -16.29
CA ILE A 454 21.45 -13.15 -16.61
C ILE A 454 21.47 -13.64 -18.06
N LEU A 455 21.83 -12.78 -19.01
CA LEU A 455 21.89 -13.15 -20.42
C LEU A 455 22.88 -14.29 -20.69
N ASN A 456 24.12 -14.16 -20.21
CA ASN A 456 25.18 -15.10 -20.54
C ASN A 456 25.09 -16.42 -19.75
N GLU A 457 24.82 -16.34 -18.43
CA GLU A 457 24.89 -17.49 -17.55
C GLU A 457 23.58 -18.26 -17.45
N LYS A 458 22.43 -17.58 -17.65
CA LYS A 458 21.13 -18.24 -17.67
C LYS A 458 20.66 -18.47 -19.10
N ILE A 459 20.37 -17.42 -19.86
CA ILE A 459 19.64 -17.57 -21.14
C ILE A 459 20.48 -18.32 -22.18
N ILE A 460 21.68 -17.83 -22.49
CA ILE A 460 22.55 -18.46 -23.52
C ILE A 460 22.90 -19.89 -23.11
N LYS A 461 23.13 -20.12 -21.82
CA LYS A 461 23.42 -21.46 -21.29
C LYS A 461 22.21 -22.39 -21.45
N LEU A 462 21.01 -21.97 -21.04
CA LEU A 462 19.77 -22.75 -21.16
C LEU A 462 19.45 -23.14 -22.62
N LEU A 463 19.78 -22.26 -23.57
CA LEU A 463 19.60 -22.52 -25.00
C LEU A 463 20.64 -23.49 -25.56
N LYS A 464 21.89 -23.45 -25.05
CA LYS A 464 22.99 -24.32 -25.49
C LYS A 464 23.01 -25.69 -24.83
N GLU A 465 22.35 -25.85 -23.68
CA GLU A 465 22.17 -27.16 -23.05
C GLU A 465 21.29 -28.04 -23.97
N VAL A 466 21.93 -28.94 -24.72
CA VAL A 466 21.25 -29.99 -25.50
C VAL A 466 20.51 -30.88 -24.51
N GLU A 467 19.21 -31.10 -24.71
CA GLU A 467 18.50 -32.17 -23.99
C GLU A 467 19.17 -33.50 -24.38
N VAL A 468 19.91 -34.09 -23.44
CA VAL A 468 20.52 -35.43 -23.58
C VAL A 468 19.47 -36.50 -23.37
#